data_AF-A0A1F8L7V3-F1
#
_entry.id   AF-A0A1F8L7V3-F1
#
_cell.length_a   1.000
_cell.length_b   1.000
_cell.length_c   1.000
_cell.angle_alpha   90.00
_cell.angle_beta   90.00
_cell.angle_gamma   90.00
#
_symmetry.space_group_name_H-M   'P 1'
#
loop_
_entity.id
_entity.type
_entity.pdbx_description
1 polymer ?
#
loop_
_entity_poly.entity_id
_entity_poly.type
_entity_poly.pdbx_seq_one_letter_code
_entity_poly.pdbx_strand_id
1 'polypeptide(L)'
;MRRIAMRGRRSILGRTYRAGRGQSLAEFALILTPLLLLLLGIIQFGFIFNTSVTITNAVREGAREGTIYVYDQTRTKAQNDAARNDRIRTTVLASLNNLTKTAPQFDPGSAWSQSVLVFSSGDLQVTYAVPSGVTDSDPRTGEQITVQLTYHQDLLIPFIASLLPKDANGRIGLSAQATMVIN
;
A
#
# COMPACT_ATOMS: atom_id res chain seq x y z
N MET A 1 -18.68 98.76 10.97
CA MET A 1 -17.85 97.78 11.71
C MET A 1 -17.98 96.41 11.05
N ARG A 2 -16.85 95.74 10.81
CA ARG A 2 -16.65 94.50 10.05
C ARG A 2 -17.31 93.27 10.70
N ARG A 3 -17.82 92.32 9.90
CA ARG A 3 -17.74 90.88 10.23
C ARG A 3 -17.52 90.04 8.96
N ILE A 4 -16.27 89.59 8.83
CA ILE A 4 -15.81 88.49 7.98
C ILE A 4 -15.97 87.20 8.80
N ALA A 5 -16.50 86.13 8.21
CA ALA A 5 -16.29 84.75 8.67
C ALA A 5 -16.55 83.80 7.49
N MET A 6 -15.50 83.47 6.74
CA MET A 6 -14.67 82.26 6.86
C MET A 6 -15.38 80.97 6.42
N ARG A 7 -15.05 80.60 5.19
CA ARG A 7 -15.38 79.36 4.49
C ARG A 7 -14.52 78.23 5.07
N GLY A 8 -15.11 77.41 5.95
CA GLY A 8 -14.45 76.24 6.52
C GLY A 8 -14.37 75.09 5.51
N ARG A 9 -13.25 74.98 4.79
CA ARG A 9 -12.92 73.86 3.91
C ARG A 9 -12.44 72.70 4.79
N ARG A 10 -13.32 71.73 5.08
CA ARG A 10 -12.92 70.49 5.78
C ARG A 10 -12.11 69.62 4.83
N SER A 11 -10.81 69.50 5.13
CA SER A 11 -9.90 68.55 4.49
C SER A 11 -10.31 67.12 4.84
N ILE A 12 -10.66 66.34 3.82
CA ILE A 12 -10.86 64.90 3.90
C ILE A 12 -9.48 64.28 4.13
N LEU A 13 -9.24 63.78 5.34
CA LEU A 13 -8.06 63.00 5.69
C LEU A 13 -8.13 61.66 4.96
N GLY A 14 -7.43 61.56 3.83
CA GLY A 14 -7.19 60.31 3.14
C GLY A 14 -6.29 59.40 3.98
N ARG A 15 -6.87 58.32 4.50
CA ARG A 15 -6.13 57.23 5.14
C ARG A 15 -5.51 56.36 4.06
N THR A 16 -4.26 56.69 3.68
CA THR A 16 -3.45 55.82 2.82
C THR A 16 -2.99 54.60 3.61
N TYR A 17 -3.77 53.52 3.53
CA TYR A 17 -3.30 52.19 3.86
C TYR A 17 -2.15 51.85 2.91
N ARG A 18 -0.92 51.75 3.43
CA ARG A 18 0.26 51.30 2.67
C ARG A 18 0.06 49.84 2.28
N ALA A 19 -0.41 49.61 1.04
CA ALA A 19 -0.78 48.30 0.50
C ALA A 19 0.41 47.45 -0.02
N GLY A 20 1.63 47.98 -0.09
CA GLY A 20 2.69 47.36 -0.91
C GLY A 20 3.51 46.20 -0.31
N ARG A 21 3.55 46.01 1.03
CA ARG A 21 4.50 45.04 1.64
C ARG A 21 3.92 43.67 1.96
N GLY A 22 2.60 43.53 2.07
CA GLY A 22 1.94 42.24 2.31
C GLY A 22 1.45 41.54 1.05
N GLN A 23 1.37 42.27 -0.07
CA GLN A 23 0.81 41.76 -1.33
C GLN A 23 1.69 40.66 -1.95
N SER A 24 3.01 40.86 -2.01
CA SER A 24 3.95 39.87 -2.55
C SER A 24 3.97 38.56 -1.74
N LEU A 25 3.82 38.66 -0.41
CA LEU A 25 3.71 37.47 0.45
C LEU A 25 2.41 36.70 0.19
N ALA A 26 1.30 37.40 -0.06
CA ALA A 26 0.02 36.78 -0.38
C ALA A 26 0.05 36.10 -1.76
N GLU A 27 0.61 36.75 -2.78
CA GLU A 27 0.79 36.17 -4.11
C GLU A 27 1.68 34.92 -4.08
N PHE A 28 2.75 34.95 -3.29
CA PHE A 28 3.60 33.79 -3.08
C PHE A 28 2.87 32.63 -2.38
N ALA A 29 2.07 32.91 -1.34
CA ALA A 29 1.30 31.90 -0.63
C ALA A 29 0.28 31.18 -1.54
N LEU A 30 -0.31 31.91 -2.50
CA LEU A 30 -1.25 31.34 -3.47
C LEU A 30 -0.60 30.33 -4.43
N ILE A 31 0.68 30.51 -4.76
CA ILE A 31 1.45 29.57 -5.61
C ILE A 31 2.03 28.44 -4.76
N LEU A 32 2.51 28.75 -3.57
CA LEU A 32 3.12 27.78 -2.65
C LEU A 32 2.12 26.71 -2.23
N THR A 33 0.86 27.09 -1.96
CA THR A 33 -0.18 26.16 -1.49
C THR A 33 -0.43 24.99 -2.45
N PRO A 34 -0.75 25.20 -3.75
CA PRO A 34 -0.93 24.09 -4.69
C PRO A 34 0.39 23.34 -4.96
N LEU A 35 1.55 24.02 -4.92
CA LEU A 35 2.85 23.37 -5.06
C LEU A 35 3.12 22.37 -3.92
N LEU A 36 2.82 22.75 -2.68
CA LEU A 36 2.95 21.86 -1.52
C LEU A 36 1.98 20.67 -1.60
N LEU A 37 0.74 20.89 -2.04
CA LEU A 37 -0.21 19.80 -2.25
C LEU A 37 0.28 18.80 -3.31
N LEU A 38 0.84 19.29 -4.41
CA LEU A 38 1.43 18.46 -5.45
C LEU A 38 2.63 17.67 -4.94
N LEU A 39 3.54 18.33 -4.21
CA LEU A 39 4.72 17.69 -3.63
C LEU A 39 4.33 16.58 -2.65
N LEU A 40 3.39 16.86 -1.75
CA LEU A 40 2.87 15.88 -0.80
C LEU A 40 2.20 14.70 -1.53
N GLY A 41 1.47 14.95 -2.62
CA GLY A 41 0.90 13.90 -3.46
C GLY A 41 1.96 13.00 -4.10
N ILE A 42 3.05 13.57 -4.64
CA ILE A 42 4.17 12.79 -5.21
C ILE A 42 4.83 11.93 -4.13
N ILE A 43 5.05 12.48 -2.94
CA ILE A 43 5.64 11.75 -1.82
C ILE A 43 4.75 10.56 -1.41
N GLN A 44 3.43 10.78 -1.26
CA GLN A 44 2.48 9.71 -0.94
C GLN A 44 2.46 8.62 -2.01
N PHE A 45 2.49 9.01 -3.30
CA PHE A 45 2.58 8.06 -4.41
C PHE A 45 3.86 7.24 -4.34
N GLY A 46 5.00 7.88 -4.04
CA GLY A 46 6.28 7.19 -3.87
C GLY A 46 6.24 6.08 -2.81
N PHE A 47 5.59 6.31 -1.68
CA PHE A 47 5.39 5.29 -0.64
C PHE A 47 4.51 4.13 -1.12
N ILE A 48 3.36 4.43 -1.73
CA ILE A 48 2.45 3.39 -2.26
C ILE A 48 3.18 2.54 -3.31
N PHE A 49 3.89 3.20 -4.23
CA PHE A 49 4.65 2.52 -5.28
C PHE A 49 5.77 1.64 -4.71
N ASN A 50 6.50 2.12 -3.70
CA ASN A 50 7.51 1.32 -3.02
C ASN A 50 6.92 0.06 -2.38
N THR A 51 5.78 0.19 -1.69
CA THR A 51 5.04 -0.95 -1.12
C THR A 51 4.63 -1.91 -2.22
N SER A 52 4.02 -1.44 -3.31
CA SER A 52 3.58 -2.27 -4.45
C SER A 52 4.73 -3.07 -5.07
N VAL A 53 5.90 -2.46 -5.29
CA VAL A 53 7.08 -3.17 -5.82
C VAL A 53 7.57 -4.22 -4.83
N THR A 54 7.62 -3.87 -3.54
CA THR A 54 8.11 -4.77 -2.49
C THR A 54 7.22 -6.02 -2.36
N ILE A 55 5.90 -5.85 -2.30
CA ILE A 55 4.96 -6.98 -2.19
C ILE A 55 4.98 -7.87 -3.44
N THR A 56 5.15 -7.27 -4.63
CA THR A 56 5.25 -8.01 -5.90
C THR A 56 6.49 -8.90 -5.90
N ASN A 57 7.63 -8.36 -5.46
CA ASN A 57 8.85 -9.16 -5.35
C ASN A 57 8.71 -10.27 -4.29
N ALA A 58 8.05 -9.97 -3.16
CA ALA A 58 7.83 -10.94 -2.10
C ALA A 58 6.98 -12.14 -2.55
N VAL A 59 5.87 -11.92 -3.27
CA VAL A 59 5.06 -13.05 -3.79
C VAL A 59 5.81 -13.87 -4.83
N ARG A 60 6.65 -13.25 -5.67
CA ARG A 60 7.45 -13.98 -6.66
C ARG A 60 8.48 -14.88 -6.00
N GLU A 61 9.14 -14.38 -4.97
CA GLU A 61 10.13 -15.14 -4.20
C GLU A 61 9.47 -16.26 -3.38
N GLY A 62 8.30 -15.98 -2.79
CA GLY A 62 7.46 -17.00 -2.15
C GLY A 62 7.04 -18.10 -3.13
N ALA A 63 6.55 -17.73 -4.32
CA ALA A 63 6.17 -18.70 -5.34
C ALA A 63 7.37 -19.55 -5.79
N ARG A 64 8.55 -18.95 -5.95
CA ARG A 64 9.80 -19.65 -6.26
C ARG A 64 10.16 -20.67 -5.17
N GLU A 65 10.08 -20.29 -3.91
CA GLU A 65 10.34 -21.24 -2.80
C GLU A 65 9.34 -22.39 -2.78
N GLY A 66 8.07 -22.12 -3.12
CA GLY A 66 7.06 -23.16 -3.25
C GLY A 66 7.36 -24.17 -4.35
N THR A 67 7.98 -23.75 -5.47
CA THR A 67 8.26 -24.62 -6.61
C THR A 67 9.49 -25.50 -6.40
N ILE A 68 10.45 -25.07 -5.58
CA ILE A 68 11.67 -25.82 -5.28
C ILE A 68 11.59 -26.63 -3.97
N TYR A 69 10.42 -26.64 -3.32
CA TYR A 69 10.22 -27.42 -2.10
C TYR A 69 10.47 -28.90 -2.36
N VAL A 70 11.39 -29.49 -1.60
CA VAL A 70 11.73 -30.91 -1.69
C VAL A 70 10.67 -31.73 -0.94
N TYR A 71 9.96 -32.59 -1.67
CA TYR A 71 8.96 -33.49 -1.09
C TYR A 71 9.61 -34.56 -0.19
N ASP A 72 9.10 -34.69 1.03
CA ASP A 72 9.53 -35.72 1.97
C ASP A 72 8.57 -36.91 1.95
N GLN A 73 9.05 -38.06 1.47
CA GLN A 73 8.28 -39.30 1.32
C GLN A 73 7.84 -39.92 2.67
N THR A 74 8.43 -39.49 3.78
CA THR A 74 8.04 -39.94 5.13
C THR A 74 6.86 -39.17 5.70
N ARG A 75 6.49 -38.03 5.08
CA ARG A 75 5.38 -37.16 5.48
C ARG A 75 4.15 -37.41 4.61
N THR A 76 2.97 -37.20 5.17
CA THR A 76 1.72 -37.17 4.37
C THR A 76 1.69 -35.95 3.43
N LYS A 77 0.85 -35.99 2.39
CA LYS A 77 0.61 -34.84 1.49
C LYS A 77 0.30 -33.55 2.28
N ALA A 78 -0.58 -33.63 3.28
CA ALA A 78 -0.96 -32.50 4.11
C ALA A 78 0.21 -31.94 4.95
N GLN A 79 1.07 -32.82 5.49
CA GLN A 79 2.27 -32.40 6.23
C GLN A 79 3.30 -31.71 5.31
N ASN A 80 3.46 -32.20 4.08
CA ASN A 80 4.31 -31.56 3.07
C ASN A 80 3.74 -30.21 2.63
N ASP A 81 2.43 -30.12 2.38
CA ASP A 81 1.76 -28.86 2.03
C ASP A 81 1.94 -27.82 3.15
N ALA A 82 1.75 -28.20 4.41
CA ALA A 82 1.98 -27.30 5.55
C ALA A 82 3.44 -26.81 5.62
N ALA A 83 4.41 -27.72 5.52
CA ALA A 83 5.83 -27.37 5.55
C ALA A 83 6.26 -26.50 4.37
N ARG A 84 5.72 -26.76 3.17
CA ARG A 84 5.91 -25.93 1.98
C ARG A 84 5.34 -24.54 2.20
N ASN A 85 4.09 -24.45 2.65
CA ASN A 85 3.43 -23.17 2.90
C ASN A 85 4.16 -22.37 3.98
N ASP A 86 4.66 -23.01 5.04
CA ASP A 86 5.46 -22.33 6.07
C ASP A 86 6.76 -21.75 5.52
N ARG A 87 7.47 -22.49 4.65
CA ARG A 87 8.64 -21.95 3.92
C ARG A 87 8.27 -20.75 3.06
N ILE A 88 7.16 -20.82 2.32
CA ILE A 88 6.65 -19.69 1.53
C ILE A 88 6.39 -18.48 2.45
N ARG A 89 5.70 -18.65 3.58
CA ARG A 89 5.44 -17.56 4.54
C ARG A 89 6.75 -16.94 5.02
N THR A 90 7.70 -17.76 5.48
CA THR A 90 9.00 -17.27 5.97
C THR A 90 9.72 -16.44 4.90
N THR A 91 9.72 -16.91 3.66
CA THR A 91 10.39 -16.21 2.55
C THR A 91 9.67 -14.94 2.13
N VAL A 92 8.34 -14.95 2.06
CA VAL A 92 7.54 -13.75 1.81
C VAL A 92 7.84 -12.71 2.89
N LEU A 93 7.81 -13.11 4.16
CA LEU A 93 8.10 -12.23 5.29
C LEU A 93 9.53 -11.67 5.27
N ALA A 94 10.52 -12.48 4.87
CA ALA A 94 11.88 -12.00 4.67
C ALA A 94 11.94 -10.95 3.54
N SER A 95 11.18 -11.17 2.46
CA SER A 95 11.15 -10.31 1.27
C SER A 95 10.34 -9.03 1.42
N LEU A 96 9.49 -8.92 2.46
CA LEU A 96 8.80 -7.67 2.79
C LEU A 96 9.74 -6.55 3.28
N ASN A 97 11.03 -6.84 3.50
CA ASN A 97 12.07 -5.87 3.84
C ASN A 97 11.65 -4.95 5.01
N ASN A 98 11.53 -3.64 4.75
CA ASN A 98 11.23 -2.58 5.72
C ASN A 98 9.73 -2.36 5.94
N LEU A 99 8.85 -3.14 5.30
CA LEU A 99 7.41 -3.06 5.56
C LEU A 99 7.08 -3.67 6.93
N THR A 100 6.05 -3.14 7.58
CA THR A 100 5.57 -3.64 8.88
C THR A 100 4.90 -5.00 8.68
N LYS A 101 5.34 -6.01 9.43
CA LYS A 101 4.93 -7.41 9.25
C LYS A 101 3.91 -7.87 10.29
N THR A 102 3.19 -6.91 10.87
CA THR A 102 2.22 -7.14 11.94
C THR A 102 0.94 -6.36 11.65
N ALA A 103 -0.17 -6.89 12.15
CA ALA A 103 -1.43 -6.18 12.12
C ALA A 103 -1.27 -4.80 12.80
N PRO A 104 -1.93 -3.77 12.30
CA PRO A 104 -2.96 -3.80 11.25
C PRO A 104 -2.44 -3.69 9.79
N GLN A 105 -1.12 -3.51 9.54
CA GLN A 105 -0.59 -3.32 8.19
C GLN A 105 -0.45 -4.65 7.42
N PHE A 106 -0.10 -5.72 8.12
CA PHE A 106 0.00 -7.06 7.55
C PHE A 106 -0.17 -8.11 8.65
N ASP A 107 -1.22 -8.92 8.57
CA ASP A 107 -1.38 -10.09 9.42
C ASP A 107 -0.69 -11.31 8.78
N PRO A 108 0.44 -11.80 9.31
CA PRO A 108 1.10 -12.99 8.78
C PRO A 108 0.33 -14.30 9.05
N GLY A 109 -0.65 -14.25 9.95
CA GLY A 109 -1.33 -15.40 10.52
C GLY A 109 -0.39 -16.29 11.35
N SER A 110 -0.98 -17.03 12.29
CA SER A 110 -0.24 -18.01 13.12
C SER A 110 -0.42 -19.46 12.65
N ALA A 111 -1.47 -19.73 11.89
CA ALA A 111 -1.79 -21.04 11.35
C ALA A 111 -2.37 -20.93 9.94
N TRP A 112 -2.25 -22.00 9.17
CA TRP A 112 -2.89 -22.14 7.87
C TRP A 112 -4.29 -22.72 8.04
N SER A 113 -5.29 -22.04 7.49
CA SER A 113 -6.60 -22.62 7.23
C SER A 113 -6.67 -23.07 5.77
N GLN A 114 -7.36 -24.17 5.50
CA GLN A 114 -7.47 -24.74 4.16
C GLN A 114 -8.93 -24.80 3.73
N SER A 115 -9.21 -24.32 2.51
CA SER A 115 -10.45 -24.53 1.78
C SER A 115 -10.11 -25.15 0.43
N VAL A 116 -10.30 -26.47 0.31
CA VAL A 116 -9.95 -27.25 -0.88
C VAL A 116 -8.45 -27.12 -1.19
N LEU A 117 -8.06 -26.39 -2.24
CA LEU A 117 -6.66 -26.16 -2.63
C LEU A 117 -6.15 -24.76 -2.27
N VAL A 118 -6.94 -24.00 -1.52
CA VAL A 118 -6.62 -22.65 -1.08
C VAL A 118 -6.22 -22.69 0.39
N PHE A 119 -5.00 -22.27 0.68
CA PHE A 119 -4.45 -22.16 2.03
C PHE A 119 -4.33 -20.69 2.38
N SER A 120 -4.96 -20.25 3.47
CA SER A 120 -4.96 -18.86 3.91
C SER A 120 -4.35 -18.73 5.31
N SER A 121 -3.61 -17.66 5.54
CA SER A 121 -3.05 -17.30 6.84
C SER A 121 -2.96 -15.79 6.95
N GLY A 122 -3.88 -15.19 7.70
CA GLY A 122 -4.03 -13.74 7.74
C GLY A 122 -4.20 -13.14 6.34
N ASP A 123 -3.30 -12.23 5.98
CA ASP A 123 -3.25 -11.52 4.69
C ASP A 123 -2.48 -12.28 3.59
N LEU A 124 -2.01 -13.50 3.84
CA LEU A 124 -1.30 -14.34 2.88
C LEU A 124 -2.17 -15.53 2.45
N GLN A 125 -2.16 -15.83 1.15
CA GLN A 125 -2.85 -16.97 0.56
C GLN A 125 -1.92 -17.73 -0.41
N VAL A 126 -1.99 -19.06 -0.36
CA VAL A 126 -1.33 -19.98 -1.29
C VAL A 126 -2.38 -20.88 -1.91
N THR A 127 -2.48 -20.87 -3.22
CA THR A 127 -3.46 -21.66 -3.97
C THR A 127 -2.74 -22.62 -4.90
N TYR A 128 -3.13 -23.88 -4.82
CA TYR A 128 -2.69 -24.91 -5.76
C TYR A 128 -3.76 -25.13 -6.82
N ALA A 129 -3.35 -25.30 -8.07
CA ALA A 129 -4.25 -25.60 -9.17
C ALA A 129 -3.67 -26.74 -10.00
N VAL A 130 -4.50 -27.74 -10.27
CA VAL A 130 -4.14 -28.88 -11.13
C VAL A 130 -4.56 -28.51 -12.56
N PRO A 131 -3.62 -28.28 -13.49
CA PRO A 131 -3.97 -27.95 -14.87
C PRO A 131 -4.67 -29.12 -15.57
N SER A 132 -5.42 -28.82 -16.64
CA SER A 132 -6.02 -29.86 -17.49
C SER A 132 -4.94 -30.79 -18.06
N GLY A 133 -5.10 -32.10 -17.84
CA GLY A 133 -4.14 -33.11 -18.31
C GLY A 133 -3.03 -33.46 -17.31
N VAL A 134 -2.99 -32.81 -16.13
CA VAL A 134 -2.14 -33.20 -15.00
C VAL A 134 -3.00 -33.98 -14.00
N THR A 135 -2.47 -35.08 -13.47
CA THR A 135 -3.10 -35.81 -12.36
C THR A 135 -2.61 -35.22 -11.04
N ASP A 136 -3.53 -34.91 -10.12
CA ASP A 136 -3.17 -34.50 -8.75
C ASP A 136 -2.24 -35.55 -8.15
N SER A 137 -1.11 -35.10 -7.64
CA SER A 137 -0.06 -35.97 -7.11
C SER A 137 0.42 -35.46 -5.77
N ASP A 138 0.89 -36.37 -4.91
CA ASP A 138 1.39 -35.99 -3.59
C ASP A 138 2.54 -34.97 -3.64
N PRO A 139 3.51 -35.05 -4.57
CA PRO A 139 4.56 -34.03 -4.73
C PRO A 139 4.05 -32.72 -5.36
N ARG A 140 2.87 -32.74 -6.00
CA ARG A 140 2.29 -31.64 -6.80
C ARG A 140 3.15 -31.21 -7.99
N THR A 141 4.02 -32.08 -8.48
CA THR A 141 4.88 -31.80 -9.64
C THR A 141 4.01 -31.57 -10.88
N GLY A 142 4.25 -30.48 -11.61
CA GLY A 142 3.45 -30.04 -12.74
C GLY A 142 2.18 -29.26 -12.38
N GLU A 143 1.83 -29.14 -11.09
CA GLU A 143 0.74 -28.26 -10.65
C GLU A 143 1.19 -26.79 -10.64
N GLN A 144 0.22 -25.88 -10.73
CA GLN A 144 0.46 -24.47 -10.54
C GLN A 144 0.33 -24.10 -9.07
N ILE A 145 1.29 -23.30 -8.58
CA ILE A 145 1.21 -22.65 -7.28
C ILE A 145 1.05 -21.14 -7.49
N THR A 146 0.05 -20.57 -6.84
CA THR A 146 -0.19 -19.12 -6.80
C THR A 146 -0.03 -18.62 -5.38
N VAL A 147 0.88 -17.67 -5.17
CA VAL A 147 1.06 -16.98 -3.89
C VAL A 147 0.47 -15.59 -4.03
N GLN A 148 -0.46 -15.24 -3.16
CA GLN A 148 -1.11 -13.94 -3.10
C GLN A 148 -0.94 -13.33 -1.72
N LEU A 149 -0.63 -12.04 -1.64
CA LEU A 149 -0.59 -11.30 -0.38
C LEU A 149 -1.33 -9.98 -0.51
N THR A 150 -1.90 -9.50 0.59
CA THR A 150 -2.52 -8.17 0.70
C THR A 150 -1.82 -7.35 1.78
N TYR A 151 -1.50 -6.10 1.52
CA TYR A 151 -0.86 -5.20 2.48
C TYR A 151 -1.69 -3.95 2.67
N HIS A 152 -1.93 -3.56 3.92
CA HIS A 152 -2.79 -2.44 4.27
C HIS A 152 -1.95 -1.20 4.56
N GLN A 153 -1.87 -0.29 3.59
CA GLN A 153 -1.07 0.93 3.66
C GLN A 153 -1.86 2.07 4.30
N ASP A 154 -1.26 2.71 5.31
CA ASP A 154 -1.77 3.94 5.89
C ASP A 154 -1.55 5.13 4.93
N LEU A 155 -2.57 5.95 4.78
CA LEU A 155 -2.49 7.21 4.05
C LEU A 155 -2.04 8.33 4.99
N LEU A 156 -0.95 9.00 4.62
CA LEU A 156 -0.38 10.11 5.38
C LEU A 156 -1.20 11.39 5.19
N ILE A 157 -1.82 11.56 4.02
CA ILE A 157 -2.60 12.76 3.66
C ILE A 157 -4.09 12.41 3.59
N PRO A 158 -4.92 12.95 4.51
CA PRO A 158 -6.34 12.58 4.59
C PRO A 158 -7.16 13.01 3.37
N PHE A 159 -6.78 14.10 2.69
CA PHE A 159 -7.53 14.62 1.53
C PHE A 159 -7.54 13.70 0.31
N ILE A 160 -6.50 12.87 0.12
CA ILE A 160 -6.43 11.89 -0.98
C ILE A 160 -7.25 10.64 -0.63
N ALA A 161 -7.48 10.39 0.66
CA ALA A 161 -8.17 9.20 1.11
C ALA A 161 -9.59 9.13 0.56
N SER A 162 -10.32 10.23 0.41
CA SER A 162 -11.70 10.21 -0.12
C SER A 162 -11.82 9.76 -1.57
N LEU A 163 -10.72 9.71 -2.33
CA LEU A 163 -10.71 9.38 -3.76
C LEU A 163 -10.31 7.93 -4.05
N LEU A 164 -9.83 7.18 -3.04
CA LEU A 164 -9.30 5.83 -3.23
C LEU A 164 -10.16 4.78 -2.53
N PRO A 165 -10.30 3.57 -3.10
CA PRO A 165 -10.95 2.45 -2.43
C PRO A 165 -10.26 2.15 -1.10
N LYS A 166 -11.05 2.00 -0.03
CA LYS A 166 -10.56 1.72 1.31
C LYS A 166 -11.09 0.39 1.81
N ASP A 167 -10.31 -0.23 2.68
CA ASP A 167 -10.80 -1.30 3.54
C ASP A 167 -11.74 -0.73 4.64
N ALA A 168 -12.33 -1.63 5.43
CA ALA A 168 -13.24 -1.27 6.52
C ALA A 168 -12.60 -0.34 7.59
N ASN A 169 -11.27 -0.25 7.62
CA ASN A 169 -10.50 0.53 8.59
C ASN A 169 -9.94 1.83 7.99
N GLY A 170 -10.30 2.17 6.75
CA GLY A 170 -9.90 3.41 6.09
C GLY A 170 -8.50 3.39 5.44
N ARG A 171 -7.89 2.22 5.29
CA ARG A 171 -6.57 2.00 4.68
C ARG A 171 -6.70 1.53 3.25
N ILE A 172 -5.61 1.60 2.49
CA ILE A 172 -5.57 1.06 1.12
C ILE A 172 -5.01 -0.36 1.17
N GLY A 173 -5.81 -1.33 0.71
CA GLY A 173 -5.35 -2.69 0.45
C GLY A 173 -4.58 -2.76 -0.87
N LEU A 174 -3.30 -3.09 -0.79
CA LEU A 174 -2.44 -3.34 -1.94
C LEU A 174 -2.23 -4.86 -2.05
N SER A 175 -2.78 -5.48 -3.07
CA SER A 175 -2.62 -6.92 -3.31
C SER A 175 -1.64 -7.19 -4.43
N ALA A 176 -0.86 -8.26 -4.29
CA ALA A 176 0.01 -8.79 -5.34
C ALA A 176 -0.13 -10.31 -5.39
N GLN A 177 0.11 -10.89 -6.58
CA GLN A 177 0.11 -12.33 -6.76
C GLN A 177 1.19 -12.76 -7.75
N ALA A 178 1.71 -13.97 -7.57
CA ALA A 178 2.59 -14.63 -8.53
C ALA A 178 2.21 -16.10 -8.68
N THR A 179 2.18 -16.58 -9.92
CA THR A 179 1.87 -17.97 -10.27
C THR A 179 3.07 -18.61 -10.95
N MET A 180 3.44 -19.83 -10.52
CA MET A 180 4.53 -20.62 -11.09
C MET A 180 4.12 -22.09 -11.18
N VAL A 181 4.84 -22.89 -11.97
CA VAL A 181 4.66 -24.34 -12.06
C VAL A 181 5.68 -25.03 -11.14
N ILE A 182 5.21 -26.00 -10.37
CA ILE A 182 6.05 -26.81 -9.49
C ILE A 182 6.86 -27.81 -10.32
N ASN A 183 8.16 -27.87 -10.06
CA ASN A 183 9.12 -28.72 -10.80
C ASN A 183 9.13 -30.17 -10.32
#